data_AF-W1VJR1-F1
#
_entry.id   AF-W1VJR1-F1
#
_cell.length_a   1.000
_cell.length_b   1.000
_cell.length_c   1.000
_cell.angle_alpha   90.00
_cell.angle_beta   90.00
_cell.angle_gamma   90.00
#
_symmetry.space_group_name_H-M   'P 1'
#
loop_
_entity.id
_entity.type
_entity.pdbx_description
1 polymer ?
#
loop_
_entity_poly.entity_id
_entity_poly.type
_entity_poly.pdbx_seq_one_letter_code
_entity_poly.pdbx_strand_id
1 'polypeptide(L)'
;LSIAGLYLVTGFLARRTSTVQISELGGMARVLPLVAGTWLVSGLASIALPGLSGFVPEWMVLTGTFSQSVALGVVAVLGVIIAAVYVLLPYQRVFTGAPAADRVGSTDLDGREKLVLVPVIAAMLALGLAPALLTDSLESVADQVSTTMSQADVPVAASAVVAPTFSEGITK
;
A
#
# COMPACT_ATOMS: atom_id res chain seq x y z
N LEU A 1 5.00 -5.78 -1.34
CA LEU A 1 6.22 -5.57 -2.17
C LEU A 1 6.83 -4.19 -1.94
N SER A 2 6.06 -3.10 -2.08
CA SER A 2 6.48 -1.71 -1.83
C SER A 2 7.16 -1.48 -0.48
N ILE A 3 6.51 -1.88 0.62
CA ILE A 3 7.03 -1.75 1.99
C ILE A 3 8.34 -2.53 2.14
N ALA A 4 8.40 -3.77 1.64
CA ALA A 4 9.63 -4.55 1.66
C ALA A 4 10.76 -3.83 0.90
N GLY A 5 10.49 -3.28 -0.28
CA GLY A 5 11.45 -2.46 -1.04
C GLY A 5 11.93 -1.24 -0.25
N LEU A 6 11.02 -0.49 0.37
CA LEU A 6 11.36 0.67 1.21
C LEU A 6 12.27 0.30 2.38
N TYR A 7 11.94 -0.74 3.14
CA TYR A 7 12.76 -1.18 4.28
C TYR A 7 14.12 -1.71 3.83
N LEU A 8 14.17 -2.45 2.73
CA LEU A 8 15.38 -3.05 2.21
C LEU A 8 16.36 -1.97 1.72
N VAL A 9 15.86 -1.01 0.94
CA VAL A 9 16.66 0.14 0.48
C VAL A 9 17.06 1.06 1.64
N THR A 10 16.16 1.29 2.60
CA THR A 10 16.49 2.08 3.82
C THR A 10 17.57 1.39 4.65
N GLY A 11 17.53 0.06 4.77
CA GLY A 11 18.60 -0.70 5.42
C GLY A 11 19.94 -0.61 4.68
N PHE A 12 19.91 -0.57 3.35
CA PHE A 12 21.12 -0.40 2.52
C PHE A 12 21.72 1.00 2.68
N LEU A 13 20.86 2.01 2.80
CA LEU A 13 21.24 3.39 3.11
C LEU A 13 21.87 3.46 4.51
N ALA A 14 21.18 2.92 5.53
CA ALA A 14 21.63 2.96 6.92
C ALA A 14 22.99 2.29 7.13
N ARG A 15 23.31 1.22 6.39
CA ARG A 15 24.64 0.59 6.46
C ARG A 15 25.77 1.51 5.96
N ARG A 16 25.49 2.38 4.99
CA ARG A 16 26.47 3.31 4.41
C ARG A 16 26.61 4.59 5.23
N THR A 17 25.49 5.08 5.75
CA THR A 17 25.45 6.37 6.44
C THR A 17 25.68 6.23 7.94
N SER A 18 25.51 5.01 8.48
CA SER A 18 25.53 4.67 9.91
C SER A 18 24.54 5.48 10.76
N THR A 19 23.59 6.14 10.11
CA THR A 19 22.57 7.01 10.72
C THR A 19 21.27 6.89 9.92
N VAL A 20 20.15 7.01 10.63
CA VAL A 20 18.80 7.10 10.06
C VAL A 20 18.16 8.46 10.31
N GLN A 21 18.93 9.42 10.86
CA GLN A 21 18.45 10.75 11.15
C GLN A 21 18.28 11.55 9.86
N ILE A 22 17.03 11.90 9.53
CA ILE A 22 16.67 12.61 8.30
C ILE A 22 17.44 13.95 8.16
N SER A 23 17.74 14.63 9.27
CA SER A 23 18.49 15.89 9.30
C SER A 23 19.94 15.76 8.80
N GLU A 24 20.53 14.58 8.88
CA GLU A 24 21.93 14.31 8.51
C GLU A 24 22.05 13.70 7.11
N LEU A 25 20.93 13.28 6.53
CA LEU A 25 20.88 12.48 5.31
C LEU A 25 20.56 13.30 4.06
N GLY A 26 20.71 14.62 4.07
CA GLY A 26 20.38 15.47 2.92
C GLY A 26 21.23 15.20 1.68
N GLY A 27 20.65 15.39 0.48
CA GLY A 27 21.36 15.35 -0.80
C GLY A 27 21.83 13.97 -1.28
N MET A 28 21.32 12.88 -0.70
CA MET A 28 21.82 11.53 -0.97
C MET A 28 21.61 11.05 -2.41
N ALA A 29 20.71 11.64 -3.21
CA ALA A 29 20.55 11.27 -4.62
C ALA A 29 21.80 11.53 -5.47
N ARG A 30 22.63 12.53 -5.09
CA ARG A 30 23.88 12.84 -5.81
C ARG A 30 25.00 11.85 -5.48
N VAL A 31 24.92 11.21 -4.31
CA VAL A 31 25.94 10.28 -3.82
C VAL A 31 25.56 8.84 -4.15
N LEU A 32 24.29 8.46 -3.91
CA LEU A 32 23.77 7.11 -4.08
C LEU A 32 22.52 7.14 -5.00
N PRO A 33 22.69 7.41 -6.31
CA PRO A 33 21.56 7.56 -7.24
C PRO A 33 20.69 6.29 -7.37
N LEU A 34 21.26 5.08 -7.30
CA LEU A 34 20.48 3.84 -7.39
C LEU A 34 19.67 3.61 -6.11
N VAL A 35 20.24 3.87 -4.93
CA VAL A 35 19.48 3.87 -3.66
C VAL A 35 18.33 4.86 -3.74
N ALA A 36 18.58 6.10 -4.18
CA ALA A 36 17.55 7.11 -4.30
C ALA A 36 16.45 6.73 -5.29
N GLY A 37 16.81 6.22 -6.47
CA GLY A 37 15.86 5.81 -7.49
C GLY A 37 15.01 4.62 -7.06
N THR A 38 15.61 3.60 -6.45
CA THR A 38 14.88 2.40 -6.00
C THR A 38 14.03 2.64 -4.76
N TRP A 39 14.47 3.51 -3.86
CA TRP A 39 13.64 4.00 -2.75
C TRP A 39 12.43 4.76 -3.31
N LEU A 40 12.65 5.66 -4.29
CA LEU A 40 11.57 6.40 -4.93
C LEU A 40 10.55 5.45 -5.58
N VAL A 41 10.99 4.51 -6.40
CA VAL A 41 10.09 3.54 -7.06
C VAL A 41 9.29 2.74 -6.03
N SER A 42 9.94 2.27 -4.96
CA SER A 42 9.26 1.54 -3.89
C SER A 42 8.24 2.40 -3.14
N GLY A 43 8.57 3.68 -2.91
CA GLY A 43 7.68 4.68 -2.31
C GLY A 43 6.48 4.99 -3.21
N LEU A 44 6.71 5.25 -4.49
CA LEU A 44 5.67 5.48 -5.49
C LEU A 44 4.73 4.28 -5.62
N ALA A 45 5.27 3.05 -5.54
CA ALA A 45 4.45 1.84 -5.50
C ALA A 45 3.59 1.77 -4.24
N SER A 46 4.04 2.32 -3.12
CA SER A 46 3.28 2.37 -1.87
C SER A 46 2.13 3.36 -1.89
N ILE A 47 2.17 4.38 -2.76
CA ILE A 47 1.13 5.40 -2.89
C ILE A 47 0.30 5.20 -4.16
N ALA A 48 0.27 3.96 -4.66
CA ALA A 48 -0.56 3.56 -5.78
C ALA A 48 -0.30 4.36 -7.07
N LEU A 49 0.95 4.65 -7.42
CA LEU A 49 1.24 5.25 -8.73
C LEU A 49 0.84 4.29 -9.87
N PRO A 50 0.11 4.75 -10.90
CA PRO A 50 -0.23 3.94 -12.07
C PRO A 50 1.01 3.27 -12.69
N GLY A 51 0.88 1.99 -13.02
CA GLY A 51 1.98 1.18 -13.56
C GLY A 51 2.84 0.47 -12.51
N LEU A 52 2.56 0.65 -11.21
CA LEU A 52 3.18 -0.11 -10.12
C LEU A 52 2.16 -0.98 -9.39
N SER A 53 2.66 -2.04 -8.75
CA SER A 53 1.85 -3.09 -8.09
C SER A 53 0.80 -2.61 -7.08
N GLY A 54 0.93 -1.41 -6.52
CA GLY A 54 -0.04 -0.87 -5.55
C GLY A 54 -1.26 -0.21 -6.17
N PHE A 55 -1.23 0.15 -7.46
CA PHE A 55 -2.30 0.93 -8.08
C PHE A 55 -3.61 0.16 -8.26
N VAL A 56 -3.54 -1.03 -8.85
CA VAL A 56 -4.75 -1.79 -9.22
C VAL A 56 -5.58 -2.19 -8.00
N PRO A 57 -5.00 -2.72 -6.91
CA PRO A 57 -5.77 -3.02 -5.70
C PRO A 57 -6.42 -1.76 -5.10
N GLU A 58 -5.69 -0.66 -5.00
CA GLU A 58 -6.21 0.61 -4.47
C GLU A 58 -7.36 1.15 -5.33
N TRP A 59 -7.22 1.07 -6.66
CA TRP A 59 -8.25 1.47 -7.60
C TRP A 59 -9.53 0.64 -7.43
N MET A 60 -9.42 -0.68 -7.28
CA MET A 60 -10.57 -1.56 -7.04
C MET A 60 -11.27 -1.23 -5.71
N VAL A 61 -10.51 -0.93 -4.65
CA VAL A 61 -11.07 -0.53 -3.35
C VAL A 61 -11.79 0.81 -3.47
N LEU A 62 -11.21 1.78 -4.17
CA LEU A 62 -11.85 3.09 -4.37
C LEU A 62 -13.14 2.97 -5.17
N THR A 63 -13.13 2.29 -6.33
CA THR A 63 -14.33 2.14 -7.16
C THR A 63 -15.44 1.35 -6.46
N GLY A 64 -15.09 0.30 -5.71
CA GLY A 64 -16.03 -0.43 -4.85
C GLY A 64 -16.64 0.46 -3.76
N THR A 65 -15.82 1.27 -3.09
CA THR A 65 -16.27 2.18 -2.03
C THR A 65 -17.18 3.27 -2.57
N PHE A 66 -16.82 3.90 -3.70
CA PHE A 66 -17.65 4.92 -4.35
C PHE A 66 -19.00 4.39 -4.82
N SER A 67 -19.06 3.12 -5.21
CA SER A 67 -20.32 2.46 -5.59
C SER A 67 -21.26 2.25 -4.39
N GLN A 68 -20.72 2.14 -3.17
CA GLN A 68 -21.50 1.99 -1.94
C GLN A 68 -21.86 3.33 -1.28
N SER A 69 -20.90 4.26 -1.15
CA SER A 69 -21.12 5.56 -0.53
C SER A 69 -20.10 6.60 -0.97
N VAL A 70 -20.59 7.72 -1.51
CA VAL A 70 -19.76 8.87 -1.90
C VAL A 70 -19.00 9.45 -0.71
N ALA A 71 -19.63 9.53 0.47
CA ALA A 71 -19.00 10.08 1.67
C ALA A 71 -17.77 9.25 2.11
N LEU A 72 -17.90 7.92 2.09
CA LEU A 72 -16.78 7.02 2.39
C LEU A 72 -15.69 7.09 1.31
N GLY A 73 -16.08 7.23 0.04
CA GLY A 73 -15.14 7.43 -1.06
C GLY A 73 -14.30 8.69 -0.91
N VAL A 74 -14.89 9.81 -0.49
CA VAL A 74 -14.15 11.05 -0.20
C VAL A 74 -13.13 10.86 0.92
N VAL A 75 -13.50 10.17 2.00
CA VAL A 75 -12.57 9.87 3.11
C VAL A 75 -11.42 8.97 2.64
N ALA A 76 -11.70 7.97 1.80
CA ALA A 76 -10.68 7.09 1.23
C ALA A 76 -9.65 7.88 0.40
N VAL A 77 -10.12 8.79 -0.46
CA VAL A 77 -9.24 9.66 -1.27
C VAL A 77 -8.38 10.57 -0.39
N LEU A 78 -8.91 11.12 0.70
CA LEU A 78 -8.10 11.90 1.65
C LEU A 78 -6.99 11.05 2.28
N GLY A 79 -7.27 9.78 2.60
CA GLY A 79 -6.26 8.82 3.07
C GLY A 79 -5.11 8.64 2.08
N VAL A 80 -5.43 8.49 0.79
CA VAL A 80 -4.43 8.38 -0.29
C VAL A 80 -3.56 9.64 -0.38
N ILE A 81 -4.16 10.83 -0.27
CA ILE A 81 -3.41 12.10 -0.30
C ILE A 81 -2.44 12.18 0.88
N ILE A 82 -2.89 11.81 2.08
CA ILE A 82 -2.03 11.80 3.28
C ILE A 82 -0.88 10.80 3.11
N ALA A 83 -1.16 9.60 2.58
CA ALA A 83 -0.14 8.60 2.31
C ALA A 83 0.91 9.10 1.29
N ALA A 84 0.47 9.79 0.24
CA ALA A 84 1.36 10.43 -0.74
C ALA A 84 2.29 11.44 -0.09
N VAL A 85 1.74 12.37 0.71
CA VAL A 85 2.53 13.36 1.44
C VAL A 85 3.52 12.68 2.39
N TYR A 86 3.09 11.64 3.11
CA TYR A 86 3.94 10.91 4.05
C TYR A 86 5.14 10.23 3.37
N VAL A 87 5.02 9.76 2.13
CA VAL A 87 6.13 9.14 1.39
C VAL A 87 7.01 10.18 0.68
N LEU A 88 6.42 11.23 0.11
CA LEU A 88 7.17 12.25 -0.63
C LEU A 88 7.98 13.16 0.29
N LEU A 89 7.50 13.44 1.50
CA LEU A 89 8.20 14.32 2.45
C LEU A 89 9.59 13.77 2.87
N PRO A 90 9.73 12.51 3.31
CA PRO A 90 11.04 11.89 3.55
C PRO A 90 11.89 11.84 2.29
N TYR A 91 11.29 11.57 1.12
CA TYR A 91 12.03 11.56 -0.13
C TYR A 91 12.73 12.89 -0.38
N GLN A 92 11.97 13.99 -0.29
CA GLN A 92 12.48 15.34 -0.46
C GLN A 92 13.59 15.64 0.56
N ARG A 93 13.37 15.35 1.85
CA ARG A 93 14.34 15.69 2.89
C ARG A 93 15.64 14.90 2.82
N VAL A 94 15.59 13.63 2.43
CA VAL A 94 16.76 12.74 2.38
C VAL A 94 17.48 12.86 1.03
N PHE A 95 16.75 12.75 -0.07
CA PHE A 95 17.42 12.57 -1.37
C PHE A 95 17.72 13.88 -2.09
N THR A 96 17.04 14.99 -1.74
CA THR A 96 17.26 16.29 -2.39
C THR A 96 18.17 17.21 -1.57
N GLY A 97 18.73 18.23 -2.22
CA GLY A 97 19.66 19.18 -1.60
C GLY A 97 21.14 18.86 -1.89
N ALA A 98 22.03 19.49 -1.13
CA ALA A 98 23.47 19.28 -1.22
C ALA A 98 23.91 18.21 -0.20
N PRO A 99 24.70 17.21 -0.63
CA PRO A 99 25.22 16.21 0.30
C PRO A 99 26.28 16.81 1.22
N ALA A 100 26.40 16.25 2.42
CA ALA A 100 27.49 16.56 3.32
C ALA A 100 28.84 16.12 2.69
N ALA A 101 29.88 16.93 2.88
CA ALA A 101 31.17 16.77 2.19
C ALA A 101 31.88 15.46 2.53
N ASP A 102 31.65 14.93 3.73
CA ASP A 102 32.16 13.65 4.25
C ASP A 102 31.55 12.42 3.56
N ARG A 103 30.40 12.57 2.89
CA ARG A 103 29.69 11.46 2.23
C ARG A 103 29.98 11.35 0.73
N VAL A 104 30.64 12.34 0.15
CA VAL A 104 30.98 12.38 -1.28
C VAL A 104 31.98 11.26 -1.59
N GLY A 105 31.67 10.43 -2.60
CA GLY A 105 32.50 9.29 -3.01
C GLY A 105 32.10 7.94 -2.40
N SER A 106 31.02 7.88 -1.61
CA SER A 106 30.47 6.61 -1.14
C SER A 106 30.04 5.71 -2.31
N THR A 107 30.34 4.42 -2.23
CA THR A 107 29.92 3.45 -3.24
C THR A 107 28.41 3.20 -3.15
N ASP A 108 27.74 3.25 -4.30
CA ASP A 108 26.32 2.90 -4.46
C ASP A 108 26.08 1.39 -4.26
N LEU A 109 24.92 0.87 -4.69
CA LEU A 109 24.52 -0.52 -4.47
C LEU A 109 25.56 -1.55 -4.96
N ASP A 110 25.92 -2.47 -4.07
CA ASP A 110 26.78 -3.60 -4.37
C ASP A 110 26.05 -4.67 -5.20
N GLY A 111 26.79 -5.57 -5.86
CA GLY A 111 26.21 -6.63 -6.69
C GLY A 111 25.20 -7.51 -5.95
N ARG A 112 25.46 -7.80 -4.66
CA ARG A 112 24.55 -8.58 -3.80
C ARG A 112 23.27 -7.82 -3.49
N GLU A 113 23.37 -6.52 -3.24
CA GLU A 113 22.22 -5.66 -2.96
C GLU A 113 21.33 -5.52 -4.20
N LYS A 114 21.95 -5.37 -5.38
CA LYS A 114 21.24 -5.38 -6.67
C LYS A 114 20.52 -6.71 -6.90
N LEU A 115 21.17 -7.84 -6.61
CA LEU A 115 20.57 -9.17 -6.80
C LEU A 115 19.27 -9.35 -6.01
N VAL A 116 19.18 -8.78 -4.80
CA VAL A 116 17.96 -8.84 -3.98
C VAL A 116 16.92 -7.80 -4.42
N LEU A 117 17.37 -6.60 -4.81
CA LEU A 117 16.47 -5.49 -5.10
C LEU A 117 15.83 -5.57 -6.49
N VAL A 118 16.57 -6.05 -7.50
CA VAL A 118 16.09 -6.23 -8.88
C VAL A 118 14.81 -7.07 -8.96
N PRO A 119 14.71 -8.28 -8.38
CA PRO A 119 13.48 -9.08 -8.46
C PRO A 119 12.32 -8.40 -7.74
N VAL A 120 12.58 -7.66 -6.65
CA VAL A 120 11.57 -6.91 -5.92
C VAL A 120 10.98 -5.80 -6.80
N ILE A 121 11.82 -4.98 -7.43
CA ILE A 121 11.37 -3.91 -8.34
C ILE A 121 10.72 -4.49 -9.60
N ALA A 122 11.30 -5.56 -10.16
CA ALA A 122 10.75 -6.22 -11.34
C ALA A 122 9.34 -6.78 -11.07
N ALA A 123 9.12 -7.39 -9.91
CA ALA A 123 7.78 -7.83 -9.49
C ALA A 123 6.82 -6.64 -9.30
N MET A 124 7.28 -5.46 -8.83
CA MET A 124 6.41 -4.28 -8.70
C MET A 124 5.91 -3.80 -10.06
N LEU A 125 6.80 -3.80 -11.05
CA LEU A 125 6.49 -3.39 -12.42
C LEU A 125 5.64 -4.45 -13.12
N ALA A 126 5.98 -5.74 -12.99
CA ALA A 126 5.22 -6.82 -13.60
C ALA A 126 3.76 -6.83 -13.13
N LEU A 127 3.53 -6.71 -11.81
CA LEU A 127 2.18 -6.66 -11.27
C LEU A 127 1.45 -5.34 -11.54
N GLY A 128 2.20 -4.24 -11.74
CA GLY A 128 1.61 -2.95 -12.10
C GLY A 128 1.18 -2.87 -13.57
N LEU A 129 1.95 -3.48 -14.47
CA LEU A 129 1.71 -3.48 -15.92
C LEU A 129 0.81 -4.63 -16.37
N ALA A 130 0.93 -5.79 -15.72
CA ALA A 130 0.14 -6.99 -15.99
C ALA A 130 -0.56 -7.48 -14.70
N PRO A 131 -1.54 -6.72 -14.18
CA PRO A 131 -2.27 -7.09 -12.97
C PRO A 131 -3.07 -8.39 -13.10
N ALA A 132 -3.47 -8.75 -14.33
CA ALA A 132 -4.16 -10.00 -14.68
C ALA A 132 -3.47 -11.24 -14.09
N LEU A 133 -2.13 -11.22 -14.01
CA LEU A 133 -1.34 -12.31 -13.44
C LEU A 133 -1.76 -12.69 -12.01
N LEU A 134 -2.25 -11.72 -11.23
CA LEU A 134 -2.77 -11.96 -9.88
C LEU A 134 -4.29 -11.92 -9.82
N THR A 135 -4.94 -10.98 -10.51
CA THR A 135 -6.40 -10.80 -10.37
C THR A 135 -7.17 -12.02 -10.86
N ASP A 136 -6.74 -12.66 -11.95
CA ASP A 136 -7.42 -13.82 -12.52
C ASP A 136 -7.38 -15.02 -11.56
N SER A 137 -6.29 -15.14 -10.78
CA SER A 137 -6.16 -16.18 -9.75
C SER A 137 -7.05 -15.94 -8.53
N LEU A 138 -7.46 -14.69 -8.31
CA LEU A 138 -8.29 -14.29 -7.17
C LEU A 138 -9.78 -14.24 -7.50
N GLU A 139 -10.16 -14.20 -8.77
CA GLU A 139 -11.56 -14.08 -9.22
C GLU A 139 -12.44 -15.21 -8.67
N SER A 140 -11.98 -16.46 -8.76
CA SER A 140 -12.74 -17.60 -8.22
C SER A 140 -12.98 -17.51 -6.70
N VAL A 141 -12.03 -16.93 -5.96
CA VAL A 141 -12.16 -16.72 -4.51
C VAL A 141 -13.12 -15.57 -4.24
N ALA A 142 -13.04 -14.49 -5.03
CA ALA A 142 -13.92 -13.33 -4.92
C ALA A 142 -15.39 -13.73 -5.16
N ASP A 143 -15.66 -14.59 -6.15
CA ASP A 143 -17.02 -15.09 -6.46
C ASP A 143 -17.61 -15.92 -5.31
N GLN A 144 -16.79 -16.77 -4.69
CA GLN A 144 -17.20 -17.58 -3.54
C GLN A 144 -17.55 -16.69 -2.35
N VAL A 145 -16.73 -15.67 -2.07
CA VAL A 145 -16.97 -14.70 -0.99
C VAL A 145 -18.25 -13.90 -1.27
N SER A 146 -18.43 -13.41 -2.49
CA SER A 146 -19.63 -12.67 -2.91
C SER A 146 -20.91 -13.49 -2.71
N THR A 147 -20.89 -14.76 -3.14
CA THR A 147 -22.03 -15.68 -2.98
C THR A 147 -22.36 -15.92 -1.50
N THR A 148 -21.34 -16.10 -0.66
CA THR A 148 -21.53 -16.32 0.78
C THR A 148 -22.08 -15.08 1.48
N MET A 149 -21.59 -13.89 1.14
CA MET A 149 -22.06 -12.63 1.74
C MET A 149 -23.48 -12.28 1.28
N SER A 150 -23.83 -12.55 0.02
CA SER A 150 -25.19 -12.37 -0.51
C SER A 150 -26.22 -13.28 0.18
N GLN A 151 -25.82 -14.49 0.57
CA GLN A 151 -26.67 -15.39 1.37
C GLN A 151 -26.79 -14.97 2.84
N ALA A 152 -25.81 -14.26 3.38
CA ALA A 152 -25.86 -13.69 4.72
C ALA A 152 -26.70 -12.39 4.79
N ASP A 153 -26.92 -11.74 3.64
CA ASP A 153 -27.77 -10.55 3.47
C ASP A 153 -29.27 -10.91 3.32
N VAL A 154 -29.68 -12.13 3.69
CA VAL A 154 -31.10 -12.38 4.02
C VAL A 154 -31.47 -11.33 5.06
N PRO A 155 -32.44 -10.45 4.79
CA PRO A 155 -32.77 -9.39 5.71
C PRO A 155 -33.07 -10.05 7.04
N VAL A 156 -32.54 -9.48 8.12
CA VAL A 156 -33.15 -9.61 9.45
C VAL A 156 -34.51 -8.88 9.36
N ALA A 157 -35.41 -9.41 8.54
CA ALA A 157 -36.79 -9.04 8.46
C ALA A 157 -37.32 -9.44 9.82
N ALA A 158 -37.55 -8.42 10.65
CA ALA A 158 -38.47 -8.41 11.76
C ALA A 158 -38.75 -9.83 12.29
N SER A 159 -37.83 -10.38 13.10
CA SER A 159 -38.27 -11.33 14.10
C SER A 159 -39.27 -10.56 14.92
N ALA A 160 -40.54 -10.80 14.60
CA ALA A 160 -41.66 -10.20 15.25
C ALA A 160 -41.37 -10.24 16.74
N VAL A 161 -41.47 -9.08 17.38
CA VAL A 161 -41.81 -9.04 18.79
C VAL A 161 -43.17 -9.73 18.88
N VAL A 162 -43.16 -11.05 18.94
CA VAL A 162 -44.25 -11.85 19.45
C VAL A 162 -44.24 -11.51 20.93
N ALA A 163 -44.96 -10.44 21.28
CA ALA A 163 -45.35 -10.21 22.65
C ALA A 163 -45.96 -11.53 23.17
N PRO A 164 -45.54 -12.04 24.33
CA PRO A 164 -46.14 -13.25 24.86
C PRO A 164 -47.60 -12.95 25.17
N THR A 165 -48.52 -13.37 24.31
CA THR A 165 -49.92 -13.49 24.66
C THR A 165 -50.03 -14.65 25.64
N PHE A 166 -49.99 -14.32 26.93
CA PHE A 166 -50.43 -15.23 27.98
C PHE A 166 -51.90 -15.57 27.71
N SER A 167 -52.11 -16.74 27.11
CA SER A 167 -53.40 -17.41 27.07
C SER A 167 -53.67 -17.96 28.48
N GLU A 168 -54.29 -17.16 29.35
CA GLU A 168 -55.02 -17.71 30.48
C GLU A 168 -56.32 -18.31 29.97
N GLY A 169 -56.25 -19.61 29.67
CA GLY A 169 -57.41 -20.46 29.56
C GLY A 169 -57.71 -21.14 30.89
N ILE A 170 -58.92 -20.88 31.40
CA ILE A 170 -59.86 -21.87 31.95
C ILE A 170 -60.02 -21.95 33.49
N THR A 171 -61.29 -21.80 33.91
CA THR A 171 -61.98 -22.18 35.18
C THR A 171 -61.73 -21.29 36.40
N LYS A 172 -62.71 -20.51 36.91
CA LYS A 172 -64.07 -20.86 37.36
C LYS A 172 -64.98 -19.63 37.41
#